data_AF-A0A3C1RX03-F1
#
_entry.id   AF-A0A3C1RX03-F1
#
_cell.length_a   1.000
_cell.length_b   1.000
_cell.length_c   1.000
_cell.angle_alpha   90.00
_cell.angle_beta   90.00
_cell.angle_gamma   90.00
#
_symmetry.space_group_name_H-M   'P 1'
#
loop_
_entity.id
_entity.type
_entity.pdbx_description
1 polymer ?
#
loop_
_entity_poly.entity_id
_entity_poly.type
_entity_poly.pdbx_seq_one_letter_code
_entity_poly.pdbx_strand_id
1 'polypeptide(L)'
;MIKVTRTIKLKFVNLNRCKAQMFEQMTEENTRIANKLLSLPIKERRKMTTAKIMSELKSALVNQVIRHTTSPTGRKTKKYKVLPVEVNNQNGQLTQKGNTYSISFPTLKGEKRIPVEVASSYWQSILDRTYAVT
;
A
#
# COMPACT_ATOMS: atom_id res chain seq x y z
N MET A 1 7.42 -20.68 17.52
CA MET A 1 7.90 -19.31 17.19
C MET A 1 6.70 -18.41 16.92
N ILE A 2 6.57 -17.30 17.66
CA ILE A 2 5.50 -16.33 17.41
C ILE A 2 5.82 -15.58 16.10
N LYS A 3 4.92 -15.65 15.12
CA LYS A 3 5.09 -14.98 13.83
C LYS A 3 4.77 -13.49 13.99
N VAL A 4 5.79 -12.68 14.23
CA VAL A 4 5.65 -11.22 14.37
C VAL A 4 5.59 -10.57 12.99
N THR A 5 4.46 -9.95 12.64
CA THR A 5 4.36 -9.13 11.43
C THR A 5 5.15 -7.83 11.64
N ARG A 6 6.12 -7.58 10.76
CA ARG A 6 6.91 -6.34 10.77
C ARG A 6 6.42 -5.41 9.67
N THR A 7 6.21 -4.15 10.02
CA THR A 7 5.86 -3.08 9.07
C THR A 7 7.01 -2.07 9.06
N ILE A 8 7.54 -1.78 7.88
CA ILE A 8 8.59 -0.77 7.67
C ILE A 8 7.95 0.43 6.99
N LYS A 9 8.11 1.62 7.55
CA LYS A 9 7.70 2.88 6.92
C LYS A 9 8.90 3.47 6.19
N LEU A 10 8.81 3.55 4.86
CA LEU A 10 9.85 4.09 4.00
C LEU A 10 9.44 5.47 3.49
N LYS A 11 10.37 6.42 3.52
CA LYS A 11 10.17 7.72 2.87
C LYS A 11 10.71 7.63 1.45
N PHE A 12 9.94 8.14 0.49
CA PHE A 12 10.41 8.26 -0.88
C PHE A 12 11.45 9.37 -0.99
N VAL A 13 12.52 9.11 -1.75
CA VAL A 13 13.58 10.09 -2.00
C VAL A 13 13.22 10.87 -3.25
N ASN A 14 13.15 12.20 -3.14
CA ASN A 14 13.07 13.14 -4.26
C ASN A 14 12.14 12.68 -5.39
N LEU A 15 10.85 12.50 -5.07
CA LEU A 15 9.86 12.17 -6.08
C LEU A 15 9.75 13.32 -7.08
N ASN A 16 9.88 12.99 -8.37
CA ASN A 16 9.55 13.96 -9.41
C ASN A 16 8.04 14.26 -9.39
N ARG A 17 7.65 15.41 -9.97
CA ARG A 17 6.26 15.88 -9.98
C ARG A 17 5.28 14.83 -10.51
N CYS A 18 5.63 14.13 -11.58
CA CYS A 18 4.78 13.10 -12.18
C CYS A 18 4.52 11.91 -11.24
N LYS A 19 5.53 11.47 -10.47
CA LYS A 19 5.37 10.39 -9.48
C LYS A 19 4.57 10.86 -8.27
N ALA A 20 4.81 12.08 -7.80
CA ALA A 20 4.05 12.67 -6.70
C ALA A 20 2.55 12.78 -7.05
N GLN A 21 2.23 13.32 -8.23
CA GLN A 21 0.85 13.40 -8.73
C GLN A 21 0.20 12.02 -8.88
N MET A 22 0.93 11.03 -9.40
CA MET A 22 0.41 9.66 -9.49
C MET A 22 0.05 9.09 -8.11
N PHE A 23 0.86 9.36 -7.09
CA PHE A 23 0.56 8.91 -5.73
C PHE A 23 -0.62 9.62 -5.08
N GLU A 24 -0.76 10.90 -5.36
CA GLU A 24 -1.91 11.69 -4.94
C GLU A 24 -3.20 11.12 -5.56
N GLN A 25 -3.22 10.91 -6.88
CA GLN A 25 -4.33 10.27 -7.59
C GLN A 25 -4.66 8.88 -7.03
N MET A 26 -3.62 8.06 -6.81
CA MET A 26 -3.80 6.74 -6.19
C MET A 26 -4.42 6.84 -4.79
N THR A 27 -4.00 7.82 -4.00
CA THR A 27 -4.50 8.04 -2.63
C THR A 27 -5.94 8.53 -2.62
N GLU A 28 -6.29 9.46 -3.52
CA GLU A 28 -7.65 9.95 -3.70
C GLU A 28 -8.60 8.81 -4.07
N GLU A 29 -8.22 8.01 -5.07
CA GLU A 29 -9.03 6.89 -5.53
C GLU A 29 -9.18 5.81 -4.46
N ASN A 30 -8.10 5.51 -3.73
CA ASN A 30 -8.11 4.57 -2.61
C ASN A 30 -9.05 5.05 -1.48
N THR A 31 -8.99 6.33 -1.15
CA THR A 31 -9.86 6.97 -0.15
C THR A 31 -11.33 6.93 -0.60
N ARG A 32 -11.60 7.21 -1.88
CA ARG A 32 -12.95 7.15 -2.47
C ARG A 32 -13.54 5.75 -2.36
N ILE A 33 -12.80 4.72 -2.77
CA ILE A 33 -13.23 3.32 -2.67
C ILE A 33 -13.49 2.93 -1.22
N ALA A 34 -12.58 3.28 -0.31
CA ALA A 34 -12.73 2.97 1.10
C ALA A 34 -14.01 3.58 1.69
N ASN A 35 -14.28 4.85 1.40
CA ASN A 35 -15.48 5.54 1.88
C ASN A 35 -16.76 4.98 1.24
N LYS A 36 -16.73 4.59 -0.05
CA LYS A 36 -17.84 3.88 -0.71
C LYS A 36 -18.11 2.52 -0.09
N LEU A 37 -17.08 1.82 0.36
CA LEU A 37 -17.25 0.55 1.08
C LEU A 37 -17.78 0.78 2.49
N LEU A 38 -17.32 1.81 3.19
CA LEU A 38 -17.79 2.13 4.54
C LEU A 38 -19.27 2.52 4.61
N SER A 39 -19.83 3.10 3.53
CA SER A 39 -21.26 3.40 3.45
C SER A 39 -22.14 2.16 3.36
N LEU A 40 -21.58 1.00 2.99
CA LEU A 40 -22.32 -0.26 2.93
C LEU A 40 -22.40 -0.92 4.31
N PRO A 41 -23.46 -1.70 4.61
CA PRO A 41 -23.48 -2.59 5.76
C PRO A 41 -22.33 -3.60 5.73
N ILE A 42 -21.84 -4.02 6.91
CA ILE A 42 -20.68 -4.93 7.00
C ILE A 42 -20.91 -6.28 6.30
N LYS A 43 -22.14 -6.79 6.29
CA LYS A 43 -22.50 -8.04 5.60
C LYS A 43 -22.31 -7.93 4.09
N GLU A 44 -22.58 -6.77 3.51
CA GLU A 44 -22.41 -6.49 2.09
C GLU A 44 -20.96 -6.25 1.73
N ARG A 45 -20.23 -5.47 2.56
CA ARG A 45 -18.78 -5.26 2.38
C ARG A 45 -18.01 -6.57 2.25
N ARG A 46 -18.35 -7.57 3.07
CA ARG A 46 -17.71 -8.90 3.04
C ARG A 46 -17.98 -9.69 1.76
N LYS A 47 -19.03 -9.35 1.01
CA LYS A 47 -19.38 -9.94 -0.30
C LYS A 47 -18.80 -9.15 -1.49
N MET A 48 -18.10 -8.03 -1.22
CA MET A 48 -17.44 -7.24 -2.25
C MET A 48 -16.21 -7.97 -2.74
N THR A 49 -16.02 -7.94 -4.04
CA THR A 49 -14.83 -8.44 -4.74
C THR A 49 -14.31 -7.33 -5.63
N THR A 50 -13.06 -7.46 -6.08
CA THR A 50 -12.44 -6.50 -7.01
C THR A 50 -13.27 -6.31 -8.28
N ALA A 51 -13.92 -7.36 -8.79
CA ALA A 51 -14.79 -7.30 -9.96
C ALA A 51 -16.05 -6.41 -9.77
N LYS A 52 -16.50 -6.21 -8.53
CA LYS A 52 -17.67 -5.37 -8.21
C LYS A 52 -17.31 -3.90 -7.99
N ILE A 53 -16.03 -3.56 -8.07
CA ILE A 53 -15.52 -2.21 -7.81
C ILE A 53 -14.88 -1.70 -9.09
N MET A 54 -15.54 -0.73 -9.73
CA MET A 54 -14.95 0.04 -10.81
C MET A 54 -13.89 0.98 -10.22
N SER A 55 -12.63 0.75 -10.58
CA SER A 55 -11.49 1.56 -10.16
C SER A 55 -10.38 1.51 -11.21
N GLU A 56 -9.63 2.60 -11.28
CA GLU A 56 -8.37 2.69 -12.03
C GLU A 56 -7.21 2.00 -11.30
N LEU A 57 -7.36 1.73 -10.00
CA LEU A 57 -6.38 0.98 -9.22
C LEU A 57 -6.32 -0.49 -9.66
N LYS A 58 -5.11 -1.03 -9.68
CA LYS A 58 -4.89 -2.46 -9.88
C LYS A 58 -5.63 -3.28 -8.81
N SER A 59 -6.14 -4.44 -9.21
CA SER A 59 -6.95 -5.34 -8.37
C SER A 59 -6.31 -5.68 -7.03
N ALA A 60 -4.98 -5.83 -6.98
CA ALA A 60 -4.23 -6.06 -5.75
C ALA A 60 -4.45 -4.97 -4.69
N LEU A 61 -4.46 -3.69 -5.12
CA LEU A 61 -4.68 -2.55 -4.24
C LEU A 61 -6.14 -2.48 -3.78
N VAL A 62 -7.08 -2.68 -4.71
CA VAL A 62 -8.52 -2.70 -4.40
C VAL A 62 -8.83 -3.79 -3.37
N ASN A 63 -8.23 -4.98 -3.51
CA ASN A 63 -8.38 -6.07 -2.55
C ASN A 63 -7.85 -5.68 -1.16
N GLN A 64 -6.75 -4.94 -1.10
CA GLN A 64 -6.22 -4.43 0.16
C GLN A 64 -7.19 -3.46 0.83
N VAL A 65 -7.86 -2.58 0.08
CA VAL A 65 -8.91 -1.69 0.62
C VAL A 65 -10.11 -2.47 1.14
N ILE A 66 -10.57 -3.50 0.42
CA ILE A 66 -11.66 -4.37 0.89
C ILE A 66 -11.27 -5.03 2.22
N ARG A 67 -10.05 -5.58 2.32
CA ARG A 67 -9.53 -6.17 3.57
C ARG A 67 -9.44 -5.15 4.70
N HIS A 68 -8.93 -3.96 4.39
CA HIS A 68 -8.79 -2.88 5.36
C HIS A 68 -10.16 -2.44 5.91
N THR A 69 -11.14 -2.19 5.04
CA THR A 69 -12.49 -1.75 5.43
C THR A 69 -13.33 -2.82 6.14
N THR A 70 -12.97 -4.10 6.00
CA THR A 70 -13.60 -5.22 6.71
C THR A 70 -12.86 -5.64 7.98
N SER A 71 -11.67 -5.10 8.23
CA SER A 71 -10.88 -5.32 9.45
C SER A 71 -11.54 -4.74 10.71
N PRO A 72 -11.15 -5.16 11.93
CA PRO A 72 -11.67 -4.57 13.17
C PRO A 72 -11.54 -3.05 13.24
N THR A 73 -10.42 -2.51 12.74
CA THR A 73 -10.17 -1.06 12.66
C THR A 73 -11.14 -0.41 11.67
N GLY A 74 -11.22 -0.94 10.44
CA GLY A 74 -12.09 -0.40 9.41
C GLY A 74 -13.59 -0.46 9.75
N ARG A 75 -14.01 -1.43 10.56
CA ARG A 75 -15.40 -1.52 11.05
C ARG A 75 -15.79 -0.37 11.98
N LYS A 76 -14.83 0.16 12.74
CA LYS A 76 -15.05 1.28 13.67
C LYS A 76 -14.94 2.64 12.96
N THR A 77 -14.29 2.68 11.81
CA THR A 77 -14.12 3.90 11.03
C THR A 77 -15.42 4.30 10.33
N LYS A 78 -15.83 5.56 10.51
CA LYS A 78 -16.99 6.15 9.81
C LYS A 78 -16.62 6.66 8.41
N LYS A 79 -15.50 7.37 8.30
CA LYS A 79 -15.00 7.95 7.05
C LYS A 79 -13.51 8.21 7.15
N TYR A 80 -12.78 8.02 6.07
CA TYR A 80 -11.38 8.44 5.94
C TYR A 80 -11.32 9.85 5.32
N LYS A 81 -10.55 10.75 5.95
CA LYS A 81 -10.15 12.02 5.32
C LYS A 81 -9.13 11.78 4.22
N VAL A 82 -8.12 10.96 4.52
CA VAL A 82 -7.09 10.47 3.60
C VAL A 82 -6.77 9.03 4.00
N LEU A 83 -6.75 8.13 3.04
CA LEU A 83 -6.28 6.76 3.21
C LEU A 83 -5.26 6.45 2.10
N PRO A 84 -3.94 6.50 2.41
CA PRO A 84 -2.90 6.13 1.45
C PRO A 84 -3.04 4.67 0.99
N VAL A 85 -2.50 4.39 -0.19
CA VAL A 85 -2.40 3.00 -0.69
C VAL A 85 -1.43 2.21 0.18
N GLU A 86 -1.83 1.00 0.54
CA GLU A 86 -0.99 0.01 1.21
C GLU A 86 -0.68 -1.14 0.25
N VAL A 87 0.56 -1.63 0.28
CA VAL A 87 1.01 -2.81 -0.48
C VAL A 87 1.57 -3.84 0.48
N ASN A 88 1.24 -5.10 0.26
CA ASN A 88 1.81 -6.21 1.02
C ASN A 88 3.11 -6.70 0.34
N ASN A 89 3.86 -7.56 1.03
CA ASN A 89 5.10 -8.14 0.52
C ASN A 89 4.93 -9.04 -0.73
N GLN A 90 3.70 -9.48 -1.04
CA GLN A 90 3.42 -10.26 -2.26
C GLN A 90 3.34 -9.37 -3.50
N ASN A 91 2.96 -8.12 -3.33
CA ASN A 91 2.77 -7.14 -4.40
C ASN A 91 3.85 -6.05 -4.39
N GLY A 92 4.85 -6.16 -3.52
CA GLY A 92 5.93 -5.21 -3.39
C GLY A 92 7.27 -5.93 -3.44
N GLN A 93 8.18 -5.50 -4.30
CA GLN A 93 9.54 -6.03 -4.35
C GLN A 93 10.53 -4.96 -3.90
N LEU A 94 11.33 -5.28 -2.89
CA LEU A 94 12.45 -4.44 -2.47
C LEU A 94 13.70 -4.90 -3.22
N THR A 95 14.37 -3.98 -3.91
CA THR A 95 15.60 -4.25 -4.66
C THR A 95 16.69 -3.28 -4.24
N GLN A 96 17.87 -3.79 -3.89
CA GLN A 96 19.05 -2.97 -3.67
C GLN A 96 19.81 -2.77 -4.99
N LYS A 97 20.28 -1.54 -5.26
CA LYS A 97 21.21 -1.27 -6.37
C LYS A 97 22.29 -0.32 -5.87
N GLY A 98 23.50 -0.85 -5.68
CA GLY A 98 24.57 -0.14 -4.99
C GLY A 98 24.15 0.22 -3.54
N ASN A 99 24.24 1.49 -3.20
CA ASN A 99 23.91 1.99 -1.85
C ASN A 99 22.45 2.43 -1.69
N THR A 100 21.60 2.24 -2.71
CA THR A 100 20.22 2.72 -2.69
C THR A 100 19.23 1.57 -2.78
N TYR A 101 18.22 1.60 -1.91
CA TYR A 101 17.08 0.69 -1.99
C TYR A 101 16.04 1.26 -2.93
N SER A 102 15.29 0.37 -3.57
CA SER A 102 14.11 0.76 -4.31
C SER A 102 13.01 -0.23 -4.07
N ILE A 103 11.78 0.26 -4.05
CA ILE A 103 10.60 -0.58 -4.00
C ILE A 103 9.87 -0.49 -5.34
N SER A 104 9.39 -1.62 -5.86
CA SER A 104 8.43 -1.68 -6.96
C SER A 104 7.11 -2.25 -6.44
N PHE A 105 6.01 -1.72 -6.96
CA PHE A 105 4.67 -2.19 -6.64
C PHE A 105 3.67 -1.76 -7.73
N PRO A 106 2.47 -2.36 -7.76
CA PRO A 106 1.34 -1.93 -8.58
C PRO A 106 1.06 -0.42 -8.50
N THR A 107 1.19 0.29 -9.61
CA THR A 107 0.76 1.69 -9.77
C THR A 107 -0.28 1.82 -10.90
N LEU A 108 -0.88 3.01 -11.05
CA LEU A 108 -1.77 3.35 -12.18
C LEU A 108 -1.08 3.18 -13.54
N LYS A 109 0.25 3.38 -13.60
CA LYS A 109 1.05 3.31 -14.84
C LYS A 109 1.89 2.03 -14.93
N GLY A 110 1.39 0.92 -14.41
CA GLY A 110 2.10 -0.36 -14.38
C GLY A 110 2.94 -0.55 -13.12
N GLU A 111 4.00 -1.35 -13.18
CA GLU A 111 4.96 -1.47 -12.08
C GLU A 111 6.10 -0.47 -12.27
N LYS A 112 6.37 0.33 -11.24
CA LYS A 112 7.41 1.36 -11.26
C LYS A 112 8.33 1.18 -10.07
N ARG A 113 9.64 1.22 -10.34
CA ARG A 113 10.69 1.24 -9.32
C ARG A 113 10.87 2.65 -8.77
N ILE A 114 10.85 2.77 -7.45
CA ILE A 114 10.89 4.05 -6.76
C ILE A 114 11.99 4.01 -5.72
N PRO A 115 12.98 4.93 -5.79
CA PRO A 115 14.05 4.98 -4.83
C PRO A 115 13.51 5.38 -3.44
N VAL A 116 14.04 4.73 -2.42
CA VAL A 116 13.69 4.96 -1.02
C VAL A 116 14.96 5.09 -0.19
N GLU A 117 14.88 5.89 0.86
CA GLU A 117 15.95 6.05 1.83
C GLU A 117 15.47 5.54 3.18
N VAL A 118 16.40 4.93 3.89
CA VAL A 118 16.17 4.45 5.23
C VAL A 118 16.14 5.64 6.16
N ALA A 119 15.01 5.88 6.83
CA ALA A 119 14.83 7.07 7.65
C ALA A 119 15.82 7.19 8.84
N SER A 120 16.49 6.09 9.21
CA SER A 120 17.53 6.05 10.25
C SER A 120 18.38 4.78 10.09
N SER A 121 19.68 4.86 10.41
CA SER A 121 20.61 3.72 10.44
C SER A 121 20.11 2.55 11.29
N TYR A 122 19.27 2.81 12.30
CA TYR A 122 18.60 1.77 13.10
C TYR A 122 17.81 0.78 12.24
N TRP A 123 17.15 1.25 11.18
CA TRP A 123 16.30 0.43 10.30
C TRP A 123 17.10 -0.32 9.23
N GLN A 124 18.39 0.00 9.05
CA GLN A 124 19.25 -0.60 8.02
C GLN A 124 19.35 -2.12 8.19
N SER A 125 19.74 -2.57 9.39
CA SER A 125 19.84 -4.00 9.70
C SER A 125 18.52 -4.77 9.56
N ILE A 126 17.38 -4.08 9.74
CA ILE A 126 16.05 -4.68 9.58
C ILE A 126 15.72 -4.83 8.10
N LEU A 127 16.03 -3.82 7.27
CA LEU A 127 15.87 -3.89 5.82
C LEU A 127 16.76 -4.97 5.21
N ASP A 128 18.02 -5.06 5.63
CA ASP A 128 18.98 -6.06 5.14
C ASP A 128 18.49 -7.49 5.42
N ARG A 129 17.95 -7.75 6.62
CA ARG A 129 17.33 -9.04 6.95
C ARG A 129 16.07 -9.34 6.12
N THR A 130 15.36 -8.31 5.68
CA THR A 130 14.17 -8.48 4.83
C THR A 130 14.56 -8.81 3.39
N TYR A 131 15.75 -8.39 2.96
CA TYR A 131 16.32 -8.67 1.64
C TYR A 131 17.03 -10.04 1.58
N ALA A 132 17.71 -10.43 2.66
CA ALA A 132 18.50 -11.67 2.75
C ALA A 132 17.68 -12.98 2.77
N VAL A 133 16.37 -12.91 2.59
CA VAL A 133 15.50 -14.09 2.40
C VAL A 133 15.00 -14.07 0.96
N THR A 134 15.88 -14.44 0.03
CA THR A 134 15.50 -14.95 -1.29
C THR A 134 16.30 -16.20 -1.56
#